data_AF-A0A2H6IXK3-F1
#
_entry.id   AF-A0A2H6IXK3-F1
#
_cell.length_a   1.000
_cell.length_b   1.000
_cell.length_c   1.000
_cell.angle_alpha   90.00
_cell.angle_beta   90.00
_cell.angle_gamma   90.00
#
_symmetry.space_group_name_H-M   'P 1'
#
loop_
_entity.id
_entity.type
_entity.pdbx_description
1 polymer ?
#
loop_
_entity_poly.entity_id
_entity_poly.type
_entity_poly.pdbx_seq_one_letter_code
_entity_poly.pdbx_strand_id
1 'polypeptide(L)'
;MEAQGMLGMPGVGFFGMAFIGIIAGYIAERVTDSDHGLFTNLLVGIAGAFVGGTLAATLGIQVYGFLGSLLTASVGAVLVLFVWRRIAAG
;
A
#
# COMPACT_ATOMS: atom_id res chain seq x y z
N MET A 1 7.88 23.67 -13.23
CA MET A 1 8.09 22.58 -12.25
C MET A 1 7.24 22.93 -11.04
N GLU A 2 5.96 22.53 -11.06
CA GLU A 2 5.18 22.65 -9.85
C GLU A 2 5.69 21.58 -8.89
N ALA A 3 6.02 21.99 -7.67
CA ALA A 3 6.22 21.06 -6.56
C ALA A 3 4.88 20.37 -6.34
N GLN A 4 4.62 19.34 -7.15
CA GLN A 4 3.50 18.44 -7.01
C GLN A 4 3.82 17.63 -5.76
N GLY A 5 3.53 18.26 -4.62
CA GLY A 5 3.78 17.72 -3.31
C GLY A 5 3.22 16.30 -3.29
N MET A 6 3.86 15.46 -2.49
CA MET A 6 3.50 14.06 -2.24
C MET A 6 2.05 13.86 -1.69
N LEU A 7 1.21 14.90 -1.78
CA LEU A 7 -0.17 15.07 -1.34
C LEU A 7 -1.18 15.24 -2.51
N GLY A 8 -0.72 15.22 -3.77
CA GLY A 8 -1.52 15.59 -4.95
C GLY A 8 -1.87 14.45 -5.90
N MET A 9 -2.51 13.37 -5.44
CA MET A 9 -3.30 12.52 -6.34
C MET A 9 -4.74 13.04 -6.37
N PRO A 10 -5.30 13.45 -7.51
CA PRO A 10 -6.69 13.86 -7.61
C PRO A 10 -7.62 12.71 -7.17
N GLY A 11 -8.33 12.89 -6.06
CA GLY A 11 -9.41 11.99 -5.63
C GLY A 11 -9.25 11.29 -4.27
N VAL A 12 -8.09 11.34 -3.61
CA VAL A 12 -7.91 10.79 -2.25
C VAL A 12 -6.99 11.69 -1.43
N GLY A 13 -7.57 12.48 -0.52
CA GLY A 13 -6.81 13.36 0.37
C GLY A 13 -5.95 12.59 1.38
N PHE A 14 -5.16 13.31 2.18
CA PHE A 14 -4.26 12.75 3.20
C PHE A 14 -4.93 11.70 4.10
N PHE A 15 -6.12 12.01 4.63
CA PHE A 15 -6.90 11.07 5.45
C PHE A 15 -7.37 9.83 4.67
N GLY A 16 -7.67 9.98 3.37
CA GLY A 16 -8.03 8.87 2.49
C GLY A 16 -6.86 7.92 2.26
N MET A 17 -5.64 8.46 2.09
CA MET A 17 -4.42 7.66 1.97
C MET A 17 -4.13 6.89 3.26
N ALA A 18 -4.26 7.54 4.43
CA ALA A 18 -4.10 6.86 5.72
C ALA A 18 -5.12 5.73 5.90
N PHE A 19 -6.39 5.98 5.54
CA PHE A 19 -7.45 4.99 5.60
C PHE A 19 -7.19 3.80 4.66
N ILE A 20 -6.78 4.07 3.41
CA ILE A 20 -6.36 3.03 2.46
C ILE A 20 -5.18 2.24 3.03
N GLY A 21 -4.18 2.90 3.59
CA GLY A 21 -3.01 2.26 4.17
C GLY A 21 -3.39 1.28 5.28
N ILE A 22 -4.25 1.70 6.21
CA ILE A 22 -4.72 0.82 7.29
C ILE A 22 -5.45 -0.41 6.74
N ILE A 23 -6.37 -0.22 5.78
CA ILE A 23 -7.12 -1.34 5.19
C ILE A 23 -6.18 -2.27 4.41
N ALA A 24 -5.30 -1.72 3.57
CA ALA A 24 -4.35 -2.50 2.78
C ALA A 24 -3.38 -3.31 3.66
N GLY A 25 -2.85 -2.69 4.72
CA GLY A 25 -2.00 -3.37 5.68
C GLY A 25 -2.73 -4.48 6.43
N TYR A 26 -3.96 -4.23 6.86
CA TYR A 26 -4.80 -5.25 7.50
C TYR A 26 -5.13 -6.42 6.56
N ILE A 27 -5.41 -6.15 5.28
CA ILE A 27 -5.60 -7.20 4.28
C ILE A 27 -4.32 -8.03 4.16
N ALA A 28 -3.16 -7.36 4.03
CA ALA A 28 -1.87 -8.04 3.91
C ALA A 28 -1.52 -8.88 5.14
N GLU A 29 -1.79 -8.37 6.33
CA GLU A 29 -1.64 -9.09 7.60
C GLU A 29 -2.44 -10.40 7.58
N ARG A 30 -3.72 -10.35 7.21
CA ARG A 30 -4.59 -11.54 7.15
C ARG A 30 -4.16 -12.54 6.08
N VAL A 31 -3.73 -12.05 4.93
CA VAL A 31 -3.24 -12.91 3.83
C VAL A 31 -1.93 -13.60 4.21
N THR A 32 -1.08 -12.92 4.99
CA THR A 32 0.22 -13.44 5.40
C THR A 32 0.20 -14.12 6.77
N ASP A 33 -0.96 -14.37 7.36
CA ASP A 33 -1.13 -14.97 8.69
C ASP A 33 -0.21 -14.34 9.74
N SER A 34 -0.14 -13.01 9.72
CA SER A 34 0.63 -12.21 10.66
C SER A 34 -0.29 -11.62 11.72
N ASP A 35 0.27 -11.23 12.87
CA ASP A 35 -0.49 -10.57 13.94
C ASP A 35 0.25 -9.28 14.33
N HIS A 36 -0.25 -8.15 13.82
CA HIS A 36 0.33 -6.83 14.09
C HIS A 36 -0.74 -5.77 14.37
N GLY A 37 -0.36 -4.73 15.11
CA GLY A 37 -1.25 -3.63 15.44
C GLY A 37 -1.54 -2.68 14.27
N LEU A 38 -2.53 -1.82 14.48
CA LEU A 38 -3.01 -0.82 13.52
C LEU A 38 -1.90 0.10 13.00
N PHE A 39 -0.92 0.44 13.84
CA PHE A 39 0.24 1.25 13.45
C PHE A 39 1.12 0.53 12.42
N THR A 40 1.41 -0.76 12.62
CA THR A 40 2.17 -1.57 11.65
C THR A 40 1.40 -1.70 10.34
N ASN A 41 0.08 -1.92 10.41
CA ASN A 41 -0.76 -2.01 9.22
C ASN A 41 -0.74 -0.71 8.42
N LEU A 42 -0.80 0.45 9.08
CA LEU A 42 -0.63 1.74 8.41
C LEU A 42 0.73 1.86 7.70
N LEU A 43 1.83 1.52 8.38
CA LEU A 43 3.18 1.60 7.80
C LEU A 43 3.35 0.64 6.62
N VAL A 44 2.91 -0.60 6.78
CA VAL A 44 2.95 -1.64 5.74
C VAL A 44 2.08 -1.24 4.55
N GLY A 45 0.90 -0.68 4.80
CA GLY A 45 0.02 -0.19 3.74
C GLY A 45 0.60 0.99 2.96
N ILE A 46 1.26 1.93 3.65
CA ILE A 46 1.99 3.03 3.00
C ILE A 46 3.14 2.47 2.15
N ALA A 47 3.97 1.58 2.69
CA ALA A 47 5.05 0.94 1.94
C ALA A 47 4.49 0.15 0.73
N GLY A 48 3.38 -0.55 0.93
CA GLY A 48 2.66 -1.27 -0.10
C GLY A 48 2.13 -0.38 -1.22
N ALA A 49 1.66 0.83 -0.91
CA ALA A 49 1.22 1.79 -1.94
C ALA A 49 2.38 2.20 -2.87
N PHE A 50 3.59 2.39 -2.34
CA PHE A 50 4.78 2.67 -3.16
C PHE A 50 5.17 1.48 -4.03
N VAL A 51 5.25 0.28 -3.45
CA VAL A 51 5.63 -0.94 -4.18
C VAL A 51 4.59 -1.29 -5.24
N GLY A 52 3.32 -1.33 -4.85
CA GLY A 52 2.20 -1.63 -5.75
C GLY A 52 2.05 -0.58 -6.85
N GLY A 53 2.20 0.71 -6.53
CA GLY A 53 2.14 1.80 -7.51
C GLY A 53 3.26 1.70 -8.54
N THR A 54 4.48 1.38 -8.09
CA THR A 54 5.62 1.14 -8.97
C THR A 54 5.35 -0.05 -9.90
N LEU A 55 4.86 -1.17 -9.35
CA LEU A 55 4.51 -2.35 -10.15
C LEU A 55 3.42 -2.04 -11.18
N ALA A 56 2.34 -1.37 -10.77
CA ALA A 56 1.26 -0.97 -11.67
C ALA A 56 1.80 -0.08 -12.81
N ALA A 57 2.66 0.89 -12.49
CA ALA A 57 3.30 1.74 -13.49
C ALA A 57 4.18 0.94 -14.47
N THR A 58 4.99 0.00 -13.98
CA THR A 58 5.83 -0.87 -14.85
C THR A 58 5.02 -1.77 -15.77
N LEU A 59 3.81 -2.17 -15.33
CA LEU A 59 2.90 -3.01 -16.09
C LEU A 59 1.98 -2.19 -17.02
N GLY A 60 2.09 -0.85 -17.02
CA GLY A 60 1.21 0.03 -17.79
C GLY A 60 -0.24 0.04 -17.28
N ILE A 61 -0.48 -0.41 -16.05
CA ILE A 61 -1.80 -0.44 -15.42
C ILE A 61 -2.09 0.94 -14.86
N GLN A 62 -3.16 1.56 -15.37
CA GLN A 62 -3.60 2.85 -14.87
C GLN A 62 -4.45 2.68 -13.61
N VAL A 63 -4.03 3.33 -12.53
CA VAL A 63 -4.66 3.25 -11.22
C VAL A 63 -5.39 4.55 -10.94
N TYR A 64 -6.71 4.47 -10.71
CA TYR A 64 -7.54 5.64 -10.47
C TYR A 64 -8.46 5.48 -9.28
N GLY A 65 -8.68 6.60 -8.59
CA GLY A 65 -9.64 6.73 -7.51
C GLY A 65 -9.28 5.89 -6.28
N PHE A 66 -10.22 5.87 -5.34
CA PHE A 66 -10.07 5.20 -4.05
C PHE A 66 -9.86 3.68 -4.20
N LEU A 67 -10.71 3.01 -4.99
CA LEU A 67 -10.66 1.55 -5.14
C LEU A 67 -9.39 1.08 -5.85
N GLY A 68 -8.97 1.76 -6.92
CA GLY A 68 -7.71 1.44 -7.58
C GLY A 68 -6.53 1.58 -6.61
N SER A 69 -6.48 2.70 -5.89
CA SER A 69 -5.42 2.94 -4.88
C SER A 69 -5.42 1.88 -3.78
N LEU A 70 -6.60 1.46 -3.31
CA LEU A 70 -6.73 0.41 -2.29
C LEU A 70 -6.24 -0.96 -2.80
N LEU A 71 -6.64 -1.36 -4.00
CA LEU A 71 -6.20 -2.62 -4.59
C LEU A 71 -4.69 -2.63 -4.81
N THR A 72 -4.15 -1.56 -5.39
CA THR A 72 -2.72 -1.39 -5.64
C THR A 72 -1.92 -1.42 -4.34
N ALA A 73 -2.35 -0.67 -3.32
CA ALA A 73 -1.70 -0.68 -2.01
C ALA A 73 -1.78 -2.06 -1.34
N SER A 74 -2.92 -2.75 -1.45
CA SER A 74 -3.10 -4.10 -0.86
C SER A 74 -2.17 -5.13 -1.49
N VAL A 75 -2.07 -5.15 -2.82
CA VAL A 75 -1.16 -6.06 -3.54
C VAL A 75 0.30 -5.77 -3.15
N GLY A 76 0.69 -4.50 -3.14
CA GLY A 76 2.04 -4.13 -2.72
C GLY A 76 2.33 -4.47 -1.24
N ALA A 77 1.36 -4.27 -0.34
CA ALA A 77 1.51 -4.59 1.08
C ALA A 77 1.68 -6.10 1.32
N VAL A 78 0.92 -6.93 0.60
CA VAL A 78 1.08 -8.39 0.61
C VAL A 78 2.49 -8.77 0.16
N LEU A 79 2.99 -8.18 -0.92
CA LEU A 79 4.34 -8.44 -1.41
C LEU A 79 5.41 -8.02 -0.39
N VAL A 80 5.26 -6.85 0.24
CA VAL A 80 6.19 -6.36 1.28
C VAL A 80 6.26 -7.34 2.44
N LEU A 81 5.11 -7.74 3.01
CA LEU A 81 5.09 -8.68 4.13
C LEU A 81 5.58 -10.07 3.72
N PHE A 82 5.24 -10.53 2.53
CA PHE A 82 5.73 -11.81 2.02
C PHE A 82 7.26 -11.84 1.96
N VAL A 83 7.89 -10.82 1.36
CA VAL A 83 9.36 -10.72 1.28
C VAL A 83 9.96 -10.59 2.67
N TRP A 84 9.40 -9.73 3.53
CA TRP A 84 9.85 -9.56 4.91
C TRP A 84 9.87 -10.87 5.67
N ARG A 85 8.79 -11.66 5.60
CA ARG A 85 8.71 -12.97 6.26
C ARG A 85 9.74 -13.95 5.73
N ARG A 86 10.02 -13.94 4.43
CA ARG A 86 11.03 -14.83 3.83
C ARG A 86 12.45 -14.50 4.31
N ILE A 87 12.72 -13.23 4.61
CA ILE A 87 14.01 -12.79 5.18
C ILE A 87 14.06 -13.05 6.68
N ALA A 88 12.99 -12.78 7.41
CA ALA A 88 12.94 -12.91 8.87
C ALA A 88 12.84 -14.36 9.37
N ALA A 89 12.32 -15.28 8.56
CA ALA A 89 12.26 -16.71 8.88
C ALA A 89 13.52 -17.51 8.47
N GLY A 90 14.54 -16.82 7.95
CA GLY A 90 15.83 -17.39 7.57
C GLY A 90 16.89 -17.28 8.66
#